data_AF-A0A524FTH6-F1
#
_entry.id   AF-A0A524FTH6-F1
#
_cell.length_a   1.000
_cell.length_b   1.000
_cell.length_c   1.000
_cell.angle_alpha   90.00
_cell.angle_beta   90.00
_cell.angle_gamma   90.00
#
_symmetry.space_group_name_H-M   'P 1'
#
loop_
_entity.id
_entity.type
_entity.pdbx_description
1 polymer ?
#
loop_
_entity_poly.entity_id
_entity_poly.type
_entity_poly.pdbx_seq_one_letter_code
_entity_poly.pdbx_strand_id
1 'polypeptide(L)'
;MSRYETRVQVWFYSEGAEPSKIVKKLLALGFKPIKGAHDFVYSHSEKEMTDADLGSAILEIADALHKALNGFKVLYNLDTQETDEESEIIPLDDIDAELAETRRELEEVGE
;
A
#
# COMPACT_ATOMS: atom_id res chain seq x y z
N MET A 1 -19.59 4.67 -7.48
CA MET A 1 -19.07 5.96 -7.02
C MET A 1 -17.57 5.83 -7.12
N SER A 2 -16.93 6.71 -7.89
CA SER A 2 -15.51 6.62 -8.19
C SER A 2 -14.68 6.73 -6.91
N ARG A 3 -13.92 5.69 -6.59
CA ARG A 3 -13.01 5.71 -5.45
C ARG A 3 -11.60 5.89 -6.00
N TYR A 4 -10.93 6.98 -5.63
CA TYR A 4 -9.54 7.17 -6.03
C TYR A 4 -8.61 6.43 -5.09
N GLU A 5 -7.57 5.82 -5.65
CA GLU A 5 -6.53 5.16 -4.89
C GLU A 5 -5.16 5.60 -5.39
N THR A 6 -4.29 5.98 -4.45
CA THR A 6 -2.89 6.26 -4.73
C THR A 6 -2.05 5.05 -4.36
N ARG A 7 -1.46 4.41 -5.37
CA ARG A 7 -0.56 3.29 -5.23
C ARG A 7 0.88 3.81 -5.17
N VAL A 8 1.70 3.17 -4.33
CA VAL A 8 3.10 3.50 -4.20
C VAL A 8 3.96 2.26 -4.40
N GLN A 9 4.96 2.40 -5.26
CA GLN A 9 6.02 1.42 -5.43
C GLN A 9 7.30 1.99 -4.83
N VAL A 10 8.01 1.19 -4.02
CA VAL A 10 9.18 1.65 -3.27
C VAL A 10 10.40 0.79 -3.60
N TRP A 11 11.47 1.45 -4.05
CA TRP A 11 12.77 0.82 -4.23
C TRP A 11 13.69 1.15 -3.06
N PHE A 12 14.15 0.08 -2.40
CA PHE A 12 15.07 0.15 -1.29
C PHE A 12 16.51 0.08 -1.78
N TYR A 13 17.37 0.92 -1.23
CA TYR A 13 18.81 0.84 -1.43
C TYR A 13 19.44 0.06 -0.29
N SER A 14 20.40 -0.82 -0.60
CA SER A 14 21.10 -1.63 0.41
C SER A 14 21.90 -0.78 1.42
N GLU A 15 22.38 0.39 0.99
CA GLU A 15 23.05 1.38 1.86
C GLU A 15 22.08 2.42 2.47
N GLY A 16 20.78 2.22 2.26
CA GLY A 16 19.72 3.03 2.83
C GLY A 16 19.35 2.57 4.24
N ALA A 17 18.26 3.12 4.73
CA ALA A 17 17.68 2.68 5.99
C ALA A 17 16.99 1.31 5.84
N GLU A 18 16.81 0.63 6.98
CA GLU A 18 16.17 -0.69 7.02
C GLU A 18 14.74 -0.65 6.43
N PRO A 19 14.39 -1.55 5.48
CA PRO A 19 13.06 -1.59 4.88
C PRO A 19 11.93 -1.63 5.90
N SER A 20 12.11 -2.33 7.01
CA SER A 20 11.13 -2.43 8.10
C SER A 20 10.78 -1.07 8.73
N LYS A 21 11.75 -0.14 8.84
CA LYS A 21 11.51 1.22 9.35
C LYS A 21 10.70 2.05 8.36
N ILE A 22 10.99 1.89 7.08
CA ILE A 22 10.31 2.59 5.99
C ILE A 22 8.85 2.10 5.89
N VAL A 23 8.64 0.78 5.87
CA VAL A 23 7.30 0.18 5.87
C VAL A 23 6.48 0.67 7.06
N LYS A 24 7.04 0.69 8.28
CA LYS A 24 6.33 1.20 9.47
C LYS A 24 5.88 2.66 9.32
N LYS A 25 6.68 3.51 8.64
CA LYS A 25 6.31 4.91 8.37
C LYS A 25 5.16 5.00 7.36
N LEU A 26 5.19 4.20 6.30
CA LEU A 26 4.11 4.12 5.31
C LEU A 26 2.80 3.68 5.97
N LEU A 27 2.83 2.63 6.78
CA LEU A 27 1.66 2.17 7.53
C LEU A 27 1.11 3.26 8.47
N ALA A 28 2.00 4.01 9.14
CA ALA A 28 1.59 5.11 10.02
C ALA A 28 0.95 6.30 9.27
N LEU A 29 1.25 6.46 7.97
CA LEU A 29 0.61 7.43 7.08
C LEU A 29 -0.74 6.95 6.54
N GLY A 30 -1.17 5.72 6.87
CA GLY A 30 -2.43 5.15 6.41
C GLY A 30 -2.33 4.34 5.11
N PHE A 31 -1.12 4.12 4.59
CA PHE A 31 -0.92 3.18 3.49
C PHE A 31 -1.17 1.76 3.95
N LYS A 32 -1.79 0.96 3.09
CA LYS A 32 -2.01 -0.47 3.30
C LYS A 32 -1.15 -1.26 2.33
N PRO A 33 -0.49 -2.34 2.78
CA PRO A 33 0.27 -3.19 1.88
C PRO A 33 -0.72 -3.91 0.94
N ILE A 34 -0.35 -3.99 -0.34
CA ILE A 34 -1.15 -4.70 -1.34
C ILE A 34 -0.31 -5.75 -2.05
N LYS A 35 -0.98 -6.70 -2.69
CA LYS A 35 -0.36 -7.61 -3.64
C LYS A 35 -0.40 -7.00 -5.05
N GLY A 36 0.63 -7.26 -5.84
CA GLY A 36 0.65 -6.92 -7.26
C GLY A 36 1.88 -6.12 -7.66
N ALA A 37 1.72 -5.25 -8.66
CA ALA A 37 2.81 -4.46 -9.23
C ALA A 37 3.31 -3.33 -8.31
N HIS A 38 2.51 -2.93 -7.31
CA HIS A 38 2.83 -1.89 -6.34
C HIS A 38 2.87 -2.50 -4.94
N ASP A 39 3.59 -1.84 -4.03
CA ASP A 39 3.83 -2.35 -2.68
C ASP A 39 2.74 -1.90 -1.70
N PHE A 40 2.20 -0.68 -1.85
CA PHE A 40 1.17 -0.15 -0.97
C PHE A 40 0.11 0.67 -1.70
N VAL A 41 -1.06 0.82 -1.08
CA VAL A 41 -2.17 1.66 -1.53
C VAL A 41 -2.61 2.61 -0.42
N TYR A 42 -3.01 3.82 -0.80
CA TYR A 42 -3.74 4.76 0.02
C TYR A 42 -5.10 5.02 -0.63
N SER A 43 -6.17 4.60 0.03
CA SER A 43 -7.52 4.87 -0.46
C SER A 43 -7.96 6.27 -0.02
N HIS A 44 -8.29 7.11 -0.99
CA HIS A 44 -8.92 8.39 -0.72
C HIS A 44 -10.36 8.13 -0.23
N SER A 45 -10.66 8.57 0.99
CA SER A 45 -11.85 8.12 1.73
C SER A 45 -13.07 9.01 1.52
N GLU A 46 -12.95 10.08 0.73
CA GLU A 46 -14.05 10.99 0.49
C GLU A 46 -14.95 10.46 -0.62
N LYS A 47 -16.19 10.14 -0.25
CA LYS A 47 -17.26 9.67 -1.15
C LYS A 47 -17.60 10.64 -2.27
N GLU A 48 -17.14 11.90 -2.18
CA GLU A 48 -17.43 12.98 -3.12
C GLU A 48 -16.17 13.83 -3.41
N MET A 49 -15.02 13.19 -3.62
CA MET A 49 -13.83 13.91 -4.10
C MET A 49 -14.03 14.32 -5.56
N THR A 50 -13.96 15.62 -5.84
CA THR A 50 -13.92 16.12 -7.22
C THR A 50 -12.49 16.03 -7.78
N ASP A 51 -12.32 16.10 -9.11
CA ASP A 51 -10.99 16.18 -9.73
C ASP A 51 -10.11 17.32 -9.17
N ALA A 52 -10.74 18.42 -8.70
CA ALA A 52 -10.04 19.54 -8.09
C ALA A 52 -9.49 19.21 -6.69
N ASP A 53 -10.22 18.42 -5.91
CA ASP A 53 -9.79 17.94 -4.60
C ASP A 53 -8.72 16.86 -4.71
N LEU A 54 -8.77 16.04 -5.77
CA LEU A 54 -7.78 15.02 -6.09
C LEU A 54 -6.38 15.60 -6.26
N GLY A 55 -6.25 16.71 -6.99
CA GLY A 55 -4.95 17.37 -7.17
C GLY A 55 -4.32 17.79 -5.85
N SER A 56 -5.11 18.33 -4.92
CA SER A 56 -4.66 18.72 -3.59
C SER A 56 -4.30 17.51 -2.73
N ALA A 57 -5.14 16.48 -2.73
CA ALA A 57 -4.91 15.25 -1.96
C ALA A 57 -3.63 14.51 -2.40
N ILE A 58 -3.35 14.45 -3.71
CA ILE A 58 -2.11 13.86 -4.23
C ILE A 58 -0.89 14.64 -3.72
N LEU A 59 -0.93 15.97 -3.76
CA LEU A 59 0.17 16.81 -3.29
C LEU A 59 0.40 16.65 -1.78
N GLU A 60 -0.65 16.62 -0.97
CA GLU A 60 -0.54 16.44 0.48
C GLU A 60 0.09 15.09 0.84
N ILE A 61 -0.31 14.02 0.15
CA ILE A 61 0.28 12.68 0.33
C ILE A 61 1.73 12.67 -0.13
N ALA A 62 2.03 13.27 -1.28
CA ALA A 62 3.40 13.33 -1.80
C ALA A 62 4.33 14.09 -0.83
N ASP A 63 3.87 15.21 -0.27
CA ASP A 63 4.59 15.97 0.74
C ASP A 63 4.76 15.20 2.06
N ALA A 64 3.72 14.50 2.50
CA ALA A 64 3.77 13.68 3.71
C ALA A 64 4.76 12.51 3.56
N LEU A 65 4.74 11.84 2.40
CA LEU A 65 5.70 10.80 2.04
C LEU A 65 7.12 11.35 1.98
N HIS A 66 7.31 12.47 1.28
CA HIS A 66 8.63 13.09 1.17
C HIS A 66 9.20 13.42 2.55
N LYS A 67 8.40 14.03 3.44
CA LYS A 67 8.82 14.35 4.82
C LYS A 67 9.10 13.09 5.64
N ALA A 68 8.28 12.05 5.52
CA ALA A 68 8.43 10.82 6.29
C ALA A 68 9.64 9.98 5.87
N LEU A 69 9.99 10.01 4.58
CA LEU A 69 11.05 9.23 3.95
C LEU A 69 12.34 10.03 3.72
N ASN A 70 12.36 11.31 4.08
CA ASN A 70 13.55 12.14 3.97
C ASN A 70 14.72 11.56 4.77
N GLY A 71 15.88 11.43 4.14
CA GLY A 71 17.09 10.87 4.75
C GLY A 71 17.16 9.34 4.78
N PHE A 72 16.12 8.61 4.34
CA PHE A 72 16.12 7.14 4.33
C PHE A 72 16.82 6.55 3.09
N LYS A 73 17.19 7.38 2.10
CA LYS A 73 17.71 6.98 0.78
C LYS A 73 16.80 5.91 0.15
N VAL A 74 15.62 6.34 -0.28
CA VAL A 74 14.64 5.50 -0.97
C VAL A 74 14.15 6.20 -2.22
N LEU A 75 13.84 5.43 -3.24
CA LEU A 75 13.14 5.92 -4.43
C LEU A 75 11.72 5.38 -4.38
N TYR A 76 10.74 6.20 -4.77
CA TYR A 76 9.36 5.76 -4.85
C TYR A 76 8.67 6.36 -6.07
N ASN A 77 7.65 5.65 -6.55
CA ASN A 77 6.76 6.12 -7.60
C ASN A 77 5.34 6.17 -7.06
N LEU A 78 4.60 7.23 -7.39
CA LEU A 78 3.21 7.41 -7.01
C LEU A 78 2.35 7.36 -8.26
N ASP A 79 1.36 6.48 -8.22
CA ASP A 79 0.42 6.27 -9.31
C ASP A 79 -0.99 6.35 -8.75
N THR A 80 -1.77 7.32 -9.21
CA THR A 80 -3.14 7.53 -8.71
C THR A 80 -4.12 7.16 -9.80
N GLN A 81 -5.02 6.23 -9.48
CA GLN A 81 -6.00 5.70 -10.41
C GLN A 81 -7.41 5.82 -9.84
N GLU A 82 -8.37 6.03 -10.72
CA GLU A 82 -9.78 5.83 -10.42
C GLU A 82 -10.04 4.32 -10.32
N THR A 83 -10.61 3.89 -9.20
CA THR A 83 -10.97 2.49 -8.96
C THR A 83 -12.49 2.39 -8.95
N ASP A 84 -13.03 1.82 -10.02
CA ASP A 84 -14.39 1.31 -10.08
C ASP A 84 -14.37 -0.14 -9.58
N GLU A 85 -14.61 -0.34 -8.28
CA GLU A 85 -14.91 -1.59 -7.50
C GLU A 85 -14.55 -3.03 -8.01
N GLU A 86 -13.75 -3.27 -9.05
CA GLU A 86 -13.46 -4.60 -9.62
C GLU A 86 -11.99 -4.78 -10.07
N SER A 87 -11.01 -4.17 -9.39
CA SER A 87 -9.60 -4.50 -9.64
C SER A 87 -8.91 -5.11 -8.41
N GLU A 88 -8.77 -6.43 -8.44
CA GLU A 88 -7.65 -7.29 -7.96
C GLU A 88 -6.82 -6.88 -6.73
N ILE A 89 -7.35 -6.13 -5.76
CA ILE A 89 -6.68 -5.93 -4.48
C ILE A 89 -7.17 -7.01 -3.52
N ILE A 90 -6.44 -8.11 -3.42
CA ILE A 90 -6.62 -9.10 -2.35
C ILE A 90 -5.94 -8.55 -1.09
N PRO A 91 -6.68 -8.20 -0.03
CA PRO A 91 -6.08 -7.76 1.24
C PRO A 91 -5.19 -8.85 1.84
N LEU A 92 -4.12 -8.46 2.54
CA LEU A 92 -3.18 -9.41 3.15
C LEU A 92 -3.84 -10.37 4.16
N ASP A 93 -4.92 -9.93 4.82
CA ASP A 93 -5.62 -10.69 5.86
C ASP A 93 -6.19 -12.02 5.36
N ASP A 94 -6.57 -12.10 4.07
CA ASP A 94 -7.11 -13.32 3.48
C ASP A 94 -6.01 -14.39 3.28
N ILE A 95 -4.75 -13.99 3.25
CA ILE A 95 -3.60 -14.90 3.03
C ILE A 95 -3.24 -15.64 4.31
N ASP A 96 -3.29 -14.94 5.44
CA ASP A 96 -2.97 -15.53 6.74
C ASP A 96 -4.01 -16.61 7.10
N ALA A 97 -5.26 -16.44 6.66
CA ALA A 97 -6.31 -17.45 6.78
C ALA A 97 -6.01 -18.68 5.89
N GLU A 98 -5.71 -18.49 4.61
CA GLU A 98 -5.40 -19.57 3.66
C GLU A 98 -4.14 -20.36 4.05
N LEU A 99 -3.10 -19.67 4.56
CA LEU A 99 -1.87 -20.31 5.04
C LEU A 99 -2.08 -21.08 6.34
N ALA A 100 -3.03 -20.66 7.18
CA ALA A 100 -3.41 -21.40 8.39
C ALA A 100 -4.20 -22.66 8.04
N GLU A 101 -5.09 -22.59 7.05
CA GLU A 101 -5.85 -23.74 6.56
C GLU A 101 -4.94 -24.80 5.91
N THR A 102 -4.06 -24.37 4.99
CA THR A 102 -3.07 -25.26 4.35
C THR A 102 -2.15 -25.95 5.37
N ARG A 103 -1.78 -25.28 6.48
CA ARG A 103 -0.97 -25.90 7.55
C ARG A 103 -1.73 -26.98 8.31
N ARG A 104 -3.03 -26.79 8.56
CA ARG A 104 -3.87 -27.82 9.22
C ARG A 104 -4.03 -29.05 8.35
N GLU A 105 -4.26 -28.86 7.05
CA GLU A 105 -4.40 -29.99 6.12
C GLU A 105 -3.11 -30.83 6.03
N LEU A 106 -1.95 -30.19 6.05
CA LEU A 106 -0.66 -30.89 6.06
C LEU A 106 -0.38 -31.64 7.37
N GLU A 107 -0.93 -31.18 8.50
CA GLU A 107 -0.85 -31.88 9.80
C GLU A 107 -1.78 -33.11 9.83
N GLU A 108 -2.98 -33.02 9.22
CA GLU A 108 -3.93 -34.15 9.15
C GLU A 108 -3.53 -35.23 8.14
N VAL A 109 -2.78 -34.89 7.09
CA VAL A 109 -2.26 -35.85 6.09
C VAL A 109 -0.94 -36.51 6.56
N GLY A 110 -0.35 -36.02 7.66
CA GLY A 110 0.89 -36.51 8.26
C GLY A 110 0.74 -37.57 9.36
N GLU A 111 -0.49 -37.92 9.77
CA GLU A 111 -0.83 -39.04 10.69
C GLU A 111 -1.40 -40.25 9.93
#